data_AF-A0A536YZG0-F1
#
_entry.id   AF-A0A536YZG0-F1
#
_cell.length_a   1.000
_cell.length_b   1.000
_cell.length_c   1.000
_cell.angle_alpha   90.00
_cell.angle_beta   90.00
_cell.angle_gamma   90.00
#
_symmetry.space_group_name_H-M   'P 1'
#
loop_
_entity.id
_entity.type
_entity.pdbx_description
1 polymer ?
#
loop_
_entity_poly.entity_id
_entity_poly.type
_entity_poly.pdbx_seq_one_letter_code
_entity_poly.pdbx_strand_id
1 'polypeptide(L)'
;TLATRLALVHGDVSPKNILVGARGPIFLDAECAWFGDPAFDLAFCLNHLLLKCIWVPACADRFLAAYDALKDAYLERVTWEQVDTIEQRTARLLPALLLGRIDGKSPVEYIVAESDKAVVREAATTLIVSRPTSLAEIRDAWARHLRRD
;
A
#
# COMPACT_ATOMS: atom_id res chain seq x y z
N THR A 1 12.93 -7.46 5.68
CA THR A 1 12.77 -6.12 6.26
C THR A 1 13.71 -5.90 7.45
N LEU A 2 13.66 -6.65 8.56
CA LEU A 2 14.47 -6.33 9.76
C LEU A 2 16.01 -6.36 9.60
N ALA A 3 16.54 -7.22 8.70
CA ALA A 3 17.97 -7.27 8.40
C ALA A 3 18.40 -6.33 7.26
N THR A 4 17.45 -5.76 6.53
CA THR A 4 17.69 -4.95 5.33
C THR A 4 17.97 -3.50 5.73
N ARG A 5 19.04 -2.92 5.19
CA ARG A 5 19.50 -1.55 5.49
C ARG A 5 19.89 -0.82 4.20
N LEU A 6 18.88 -0.47 3.39
CA LEU A 6 19.06 0.09 2.05
C LEU A 6 18.77 1.60 1.98
N ALA A 7 17.78 2.08 2.74
CA ALA A 7 17.38 3.49 2.71
C ALA A 7 16.90 3.96 4.09
N LEU A 8 16.89 5.28 4.30
CA LEU A 8 16.14 5.87 5.41
C LEU A 8 14.65 5.84 5.04
N VAL A 9 13.92 4.93 5.70
CA VAL A 9 12.48 4.73 5.55
C VAL A 9 11.78 5.72 6.47
N HIS A 10 10.71 6.35 6.00
CA HIS A 10 9.88 7.26 6.80
C HIS A 10 9.01 6.50 7.80
N GLY A 11 8.46 5.36 7.41
CA GLY A 11 7.80 4.40 8.30
C GLY A 11 6.33 4.67 8.61
N ASP A 12 5.77 5.80 8.18
CA ASP A 12 4.34 6.10 8.26
C ASP A 12 3.91 6.98 7.07
N VAL A 13 4.21 6.54 5.84
CA VAL A 13 3.79 7.24 4.61
C VAL A 13 2.31 6.96 4.31
N SER A 14 1.43 7.43 5.19
CA SER A 14 -0.02 7.36 5.01
C SER A 14 -0.57 8.70 4.48
N PRO A 15 -1.71 8.73 3.76
CA PRO A 15 -2.27 9.97 3.26
C PRO A 15 -2.55 11.06 4.32
N LYS A 16 -2.68 10.69 5.61
CA LYS A 16 -2.82 11.66 6.71
C LYS A 16 -1.53 12.45 6.98
N ASN A 17 -0.37 11.88 6.65
CA ASN A 17 0.95 12.46 6.87
C ASN A 17 1.48 13.18 5.62
N ILE A 18 0.60 13.48 4.66
CA ILE A 18 0.96 14.18 3.42
C ILE A 18 0.04 15.40 3.29
N LEU A 19 0.61 16.59 3.46
CA LEU A 19 -0.10 17.83 3.15
C LEU A 19 0.01 18.15 1.67
N VAL A 20 -1.10 18.61 1.09
CA VAL A 20 -1.12 19.14 -0.28
C VAL A 20 -0.67 20.60 -0.23
N GLY A 21 0.62 20.83 -0.51
CA GLY A 21 1.18 22.17 -0.60
C GLY A 21 1.03 22.78 -2.00
N ALA A 22 1.17 24.11 -2.10
CA ALA A 22 1.09 24.84 -3.36
C ALA A 22 2.16 24.42 -4.40
N ARG A 23 3.23 23.77 -3.96
CA ARG A 23 4.34 23.27 -4.82
C ARG A 23 4.41 21.74 -4.90
N GLY A 24 3.41 21.04 -4.36
CA GLY A 24 3.40 19.58 -4.30
C GLY A 24 3.25 19.03 -2.87
N PRO A 25 3.35 17.70 -2.71
CA PRO A 25 3.16 17.03 -1.43
C PRO A 25 4.26 17.39 -0.43
N ILE A 26 3.87 17.58 0.83
CA ILE A 26 4.77 17.79 1.97
C ILE A 26 4.57 16.62 2.93
N PHE A 27 5.60 15.80 3.11
CA PHE A 27 5.59 14.70 4.07
C PHE A 27 5.82 15.21 5.49
N LEU A 28 5.03 14.70 6.43
CA LEU A 28 5.06 15.04 7.84
C LEU A 28 5.27 13.79 8.69
N ASP A 29 5.65 13.99 9.95
CA ASP A 29 5.58 12.95 10.98
C ASP A 29 6.43 11.70 10.71
N ALA A 30 7.73 11.92 10.50
CA ALA A 30 8.72 10.87 10.30
C ALA A 30 9.24 10.26 11.62
N GLU A 31 8.43 10.22 12.68
CA GLU A 31 8.84 9.72 14.00
C GLU A 31 9.17 8.21 13.99
N CYS A 32 8.56 7.48 13.06
CA CYS A 32 8.81 6.05 12.85
C CYS A 32 10.02 5.77 11.97
N ALA A 33 10.82 6.77 11.59
CA ALA A 33 11.88 6.58 10.61
C ALA A 33 12.97 5.60 11.07
N TRP A 34 13.42 4.74 10.14
CA TRP A 34 14.53 3.81 10.41
C TRP A 34 15.35 3.52 9.15
N PHE A 35 16.57 3.04 9.34
CA PHE A 35 17.40 2.59 8.22
C PHE A 35 17.01 1.16 7.84
N GLY A 36 16.35 0.99 6.69
CA GLY A 36 15.48 -0.14 6.41
C GLY A 36 15.33 -0.51 4.93
N ASP A 37 14.26 -1.27 4.65
CA ASP A 37 13.85 -1.63 3.29
C ASP A 37 12.86 -0.59 2.74
N PRO A 38 13.22 0.18 1.69
CA PRO A 38 12.37 1.22 1.12
C PRO A 38 11.04 0.69 0.54
N ALA A 39 10.94 -0.62 0.29
CA ALA A 39 9.70 -1.27 -0.11
C ALA A 39 8.54 -1.03 0.89
N PHE A 40 8.86 -0.77 2.16
CA PHE A 40 7.87 -0.53 3.21
C PHE A 40 7.04 0.73 2.94
N ASP A 41 7.67 1.88 2.72
CA ASP A 41 6.95 3.15 2.54
C ASP A 41 6.01 3.09 1.33
N LEU A 42 6.48 2.51 0.22
CA LEU A 42 5.66 2.31 -0.96
C LEU A 42 4.47 1.39 -0.66
N ALA A 43 4.72 0.22 -0.06
CA ALA A 43 3.65 -0.74 0.25
C ALA A 43 2.62 -0.15 1.20
N PHE A 44 3.07 0.64 2.18
CA PHE A 44 2.25 1.25 3.20
C PHE A 44 1.33 2.33 2.61
N CYS A 45 1.85 3.19 1.74
CA CYS A 45 1.03 4.21 1.07
C CYS A 45 0.01 3.56 0.11
N LEU A 46 0.46 2.62 -0.73
CA LEU A 46 -0.40 1.87 -1.66
C LEU A 46 -1.51 1.11 -0.93
N ASN A 47 -1.19 0.50 0.21
CA ASN A 47 -2.17 -0.16 1.08
C ASN A 47 -3.32 0.80 1.48
N HIS A 48 -3.00 2.04 1.88
CA HIS A 48 -4.04 3.01 2.20
C HIS A 48 -4.89 3.42 0.99
N LEU A 49 -4.32 3.50 -0.21
CA LEU A 49 -5.09 3.79 -1.43
C LEU A 49 -6.09 2.67 -1.75
N LEU A 50 -5.68 1.40 -1.60
CA LEU A 50 -6.58 0.26 -1.79
C LEU A 50 -7.71 0.26 -0.75
N LEU A 51 -7.40 0.43 0.54
CA LEU A 51 -8.42 0.48 1.60
C LEU A 51 -9.42 1.63 1.40
N LYS A 52 -8.99 2.76 0.84
CA LYS A 52 -9.90 3.87 0.52
C LYS A 52 -10.89 3.56 -0.60
N CYS A 53 -10.64 2.55 -1.44
CA CYS A 53 -11.63 2.07 -2.40
C CYS A 53 -12.88 1.52 -1.71
N ILE A 54 -12.72 0.91 -0.54
CA ILE A 54 -13.83 0.40 0.27
C ILE A 54 -14.51 1.55 1.02
N TRP A 55 -13.70 2.47 1.57
CA TRP A 55 -14.23 3.63 2.32
C TRP A 55 -15.09 4.58 1.48
N VAL A 56 -14.68 4.83 0.23
CA VAL A 56 -15.39 5.73 -0.69
C VAL A 56 -15.53 5.04 -2.06
N PRO A 57 -16.48 4.10 -2.22
CA PRO A 57 -16.63 3.31 -3.44
C PRO A 57 -16.80 4.13 -4.71
N ALA A 58 -17.51 5.26 -4.62
CA ALA A 58 -17.68 6.20 -5.73
C ALA A 58 -16.36 6.81 -6.26
N CYS A 59 -15.27 6.72 -5.48
CA CYS A 59 -13.94 7.19 -5.84
C CYS A 59 -12.95 6.05 -6.09
N ALA A 60 -13.39 4.78 -6.09
CA ALA A 60 -12.49 3.62 -6.22
C ALA A 60 -11.56 3.72 -7.43
N ASP A 61 -12.10 4.07 -8.62
CA ASP A 61 -11.29 4.24 -9.83
C ASP A 61 -10.23 5.33 -9.68
N ARG A 62 -10.50 6.41 -8.93
CA ARG A 62 -9.53 7.48 -8.67
C ARG A 62 -8.43 7.00 -7.72
N PHE A 63 -8.75 6.17 -6.74
CA PHE A 63 -7.73 5.58 -5.86
C PHE A 63 -6.87 4.54 -6.59
N LEU A 64 -7.44 3.75 -7.49
CA LEU A 64 -6.68 2.84 -8.35
C LEU A 64 -5.78 3.61 -9.32
N ALA A 65 -6.26 4.71 -9.91
CA ALA A 65 -5.41 5.57 -10.73
C ALA A 65 -4.27 6.20 -9.92
N ALA A 66 -4.52 6.62 -8.67
CA ALA A 66 -3.48 7.12 -7.77
C ALA A 66 -2.48 6.03 -7.36
N TYR A 67 -2.94 4.79 -7.19
CA TYR A 67 -2.08 3.62 -6.94
C TYR A 67 -1.10 3.44 -8.10
N ASP A 68 -1.62 3.43 -9.33
CA ASP A 68 -0.81 3.24 -10.53
C ASP A 68 0.18 4.40 -10.71
N ALA A 69 -0.26 5.65 -10.55
CA ALA A 69 0.61 6.83 -10.65
C ALA A 69 1.73 6.84 -9.59
N LEU A 70 1.43 6.47 -8.34
CA LEU A 70 2.45 6.40 -7.29
C LEU A 70 3.45 5.27 -7.55
N LYS A 71 2.95 4.09 -7.91
CA LYS A 71 3.77 2.93 -8.27
C LYS A 71 4.74 3.29 -9.40
N ASP A 72 4.22 3.80 -10.51
CA ASP A 72 5.02 4.11 -11.71
C ASP A 72 6.07 5.20 -11.40
N ALA A 73 5.66 6.30 -10.77
CA ALA A 73 6.57 7.40 -10.44
C ALA A 73 7.65 6.99 -9.42
N TYR A 74 7.32 6.09 -8.48
CA TYR A 74 8.30 5.58 -7.53
C TYR A 74 9.31 4.67 -8.23
N LEU A 75 8.84 3.67 -8.99
CA LEU A 75 9.68 2.69 -9.67
C LEU A 75 10.59 3.33 -10.73
N GLU A 76 10.13 4.38 -11.43
CA GLU A 76 10.95 5.17 -12.37
C GLU A 76 12.16 5.82 -11.68
N ARG A 77 12.06 6.13 -10.38
CA ARG A 77 13.13 6.78 -9.61
C ARG A 77 14.05 5.83 -8.88
N VAL A 78 13.80 4.53 -8.96
CA VAL A 78 14.68 3.50 -8.39
C VAL A 78 15.94 3.40 -9.26
N THR A 79 17.06 3.90 -8.74
CA THR A 79 18.38 3.85 -9.40
C THR A 79 19.43 3.08 -8.61
N TRP A 80 19.11 2.70 -7.36
CA TRP A 80 20.05 2.11 -6.40
C TRP A 80 19.97 0.57 -6.32
N GLU A 81 18.98 -0.05 -6.97
CA GLU A 81 18.83 -1.50 -7.08
C GLU A 81 18.00 -1.84 -8.34
N GLN A 82 17.80 -3.14 -8.61
CA GLN A 82 16.92 -3.57 -9.71
C GLN A 82 15.45 -3.27 -9.38
N VAL A 83 14.74 -2.63 -10.31
CA VAL A 83 13.33 -2.23 -10.14
C VAL A 83 12.44 -3.42 -9.77
N ASP A 84 12.57 -4.54 -10.48
CA ASP A 84 11.82 -5.77 -10.21
C ASP A 84 12.08 -6.30 -8.79
N THR A 85 13.27 -6.08 -8.25
CA THR A 85 13.67 -6.59 -6.93
C THR A 85 12.98 -5.83 -5.81
N ILE A 86 12.84 -4.51 -5.91
CA ILE A 86 12.06 -3.72 -4.93
C ILE A 86 10.56 -3.93 -5.14
N GLU A 87 10.08 -3.97 -6.39
CA GLU A 87 8.66 -4.21 -6.68
C GLU A 87 8.18 -5.53 -6.09
N GLN A 88 8.94 -6.62 -6.27
CA GLN A 88 8.62 -7.92 -5.66
C GLN A 88 8.55 -7.87 -4.14
N ARG A 89 9.44 -7.11 -3.48
CA ARG A 89 9.39 -6.95 -2.02
C ARG A 89 8.16 -6.17 -1.58
N THR A 90 7.83 -5.09 -2.28
CA THR A 90 6.61 -4.30 -2.05
C THR A 90 5.36 -5.15 -2.26
N ALA A 91 5.30 -5.92 -3.35
CA ALA A 91 4.17 -6.78 -3.68
C ALA A 91 3.97 -7.90 -2.64
N ARG A 92 5.05 -8.48 -2.11
CA ARG A 92 4.94 -9.48 -1.03
C ARG A 92 4.52 -8.89 0.30
N LEU A 93 4.88 -7.64 0.58
CA LEU A 93 4.59 -6.96 1.84
C LEU A 93 3.16 -6.41 1.91
N LEU A 94 2.67 -5.84 0.81
CA LEU A 94 1.40 -5.12 0.77
C LEU A 94 0.19 -5.94 1.26
N PRO A 95 0.00 -7.21 0.86
CA PRO A 95 -1.12 -8.04 1.35
C PRO A 95 -1.09 -8.26 2.87
N ALA A 96 0.10 -8.38 3.46
CA ALA A 96 0.24 -8.49 4.91
C ALA A 96 -0.15 -7.18 5.62
N LEU A 97 0.16 -6.02 5.02
CA LEU A 97 -0.28 -4.72 5.53
C LEU A 97 -1.80 -4.54 5.44
N LEU A 98 -2.43 -4.98 4.32
CA LEU A 98 -3.88 -4.98 4.18
C LEU A 98 -4.54 -5.76 5.31
N LEU A 99 -4.11 -7.00 5.53
CA LEU A 99 -4.64 -7.83 6.61
C LEU A 99 -4.39 -7.20 7.98
N GLY A 100 -3.19 -6.65 8.21
CA GLY A 100 -2.84 -5.98 9.47
C GLY A 100 -3.68 -4.73 9.76
N ARG A 101 -4.24 -4.06 8.74
CA ARG A 101 -5.16 -2.94 8.90
C ARG A 101 -6.61 -3.35 9.17
N ILE A 102 -6.90 -4.63 9.17
CA ILE A 102 -8.23 -5.17 9.52
C ILE A 102 -8.16 -5.95 10.83
N ASP A 103 -7.24 -6.91 10.92
CA ASP A 103 -7.16 -7.88 12.02
C ASP A 103 -5.90 -7.68 12.90
N GLY A 104 -5.07 -6.68 12.60
CA GLY A 104 -3.85 -6.38 13.34
C GLY A 104 -4.07 -5.46 14.54
N LYS A 105 -2.94 -5.03 15.15
CA LYS A 105 -2.95 -4.16 16.35
C LYS A 105 -3.34 -2.71 16.09
N SER A 106 -3.36 -2.28 14.83
CA SER A 106 -3.67 -0.91 14.43
C SER A 106 -4.60 -0.93 13.20
N PRO A 107 -5.87 -1.32 13.39
CA PRO A 107 -6.84 -1.35 12.31
C PRO A 107 -7.17 0.06 11.81
N VAL A 108 -7.64 0.18 10.56
CA VAL A 108 -8.17 1.45 10.06
C VAL A 108 -9.53 1.73 10.69
N GLU A 109 -9.74 2.97 11.14
CA GLU A 109 -10.96 3.38 11.87
C GLU A 109 -12.19 3.53 10.97
N TYR A 110 -12.01 3.61 9.66
CA TYR A 110 -13.07 3.94 8.70
C TYR A 110 -13.67 2.74 7.98
N ILE A 111 -13.12 1.52 8.15
CA ILE A 111 -13.73 0.27 7.66
C ILE A 111 -14.28 -0.47 8.87
N VAL A 112 -15.56 -0.27 9.15
CA VAL A 112 -16.20 -0.78 10.38
C VAL A 112 -17.09 -1.97 10.11
N ALA A 113 -17.80 -1.98 8.97
CA ALA A 113 -18.72 -3.05 8.62
C ALA A 113 -17.97 -4.38 8.43
N GLU A 114 -18.47 -5.46 9.04
CA GLU A 114 -17.84 -6.78 8.90
C GLU A 114 -17.88 -7.32 7.47
N SER A 115 -18.87 -6.92 6.66
CA SER A 115 -18.89 -7.19 5.22
C SER A 115 -17.65 -6.63 4.52
N ASP A 116 -17.35 -5.37 4.78
CA ASP A 116 -16.23 -4.67 4.16
C ASP A 116 -14.89 -5.23 4.64
N LYS A 117 -14.77 -5.51 5.94
CA LYS A 117 -13.60 -6.20 6.50
C LYS A 117 -13.42 -7.59 5.89
N ALA A 118 -14.50 -8.33 5.65
CA ALA A 118 -14.44 -9.65 5.02
C ALA A 118 -13.90 -9.56 3.59
N VAL A 119 -14.31 -8.56 2.80
CA VAL A 119 -13.76 -8.32 1.45
C VAL A 119 -12.25 -8.09 1.50
N VAL A 120 -11.78 -7.22 2.39
CA VAL A 120 -10.33 -6.96 2.54
C VAL A 120 -9.59 -8.22 3.00
N ARG A 121 -10.16 -8.97 3.95
CA ARG A 121 -9.58 -10.20 4.48
C ARG A 121 -9.45 -11.28 3.41
N GLU A 122 -10.49 -11.51 2.61
CA GLU A 122 -10.47 -12.47 1.50
C GLU A 122 -9.40 -12.09 0.47
N ALA A 123 -9.36 -10.83 0.04
CA ALA A 123 -8.40 -10.34 -0.92
C ALA A 123 -6.95 -10.47 -0.39
N ALA A 124 -6.71 -10.03 0.84
CA ALA A 124 -5.39 -10.07 1.46
C ALA A 124 -4.90 -11.51 1.66
N THR A 125 -5.73 -12.40 2.20
CA THR A 125 -5.34 -13.81 2.43
C THR A 125 -5.06 -14.55 1.13
N THR A 126 -5.88 -14.33 0.09
CA THR A 126 -5.65 -14.87 -1.26
C THR A 126 -4.31 -14.42 -1.81
N LEU A 127 -3.99 -13.13 -1.71
CA LEU A 127 -2.73 -12.57 -2.19
C LEU A 127 -1.50 -13.03 -1.39
N ILE A 128 -1.62 -13.22 -0.07
CA ILE A 128 -0.54 -13.77 0.76
C ILE A 128 -0.18 -15.19 0.27
N VAL A 129 -1.19 -16.01 -0.03
CA VAL A 129 -1.00 -17.39 -0.51
C VAL A 129 -0.44 -17.41 -1.93
N SER A 130 -0.94 -16.56 -2.83
CA SER A 130 -0.50 -16.52 -4.23
C SER A 130 0.91 -15.95 -4.41
N ARG A 131 1.42 -15.19 -3.42
CA ARG A 131 2.78 -14.61 -3.41
C ARG A 131 3.08 -13.78 -4.66
N PRO A 132 2.34 -12.69 -4.90
CA PRO A 132 2.47 -11.90 -6.11
C PRO A 132 3.89 -11.38 -6.31
N THR A 133 4.27 -11.26 -7.57
CA THR A 133 5.60 -10.77 -7.97
C THR A 133 5.60 -9.35 -8.50
N SER A 134 4.43 -8.79 -8.78
CA SER A 134 4.26 -7.42 -9.25
C SER A 134 3.13 -6.69 -8.52
N LEU A 135 3.20 -5.36 -8.53
CA LEU A 135 2.14 -4.51 -7.98
C LEU A 135 0.92 -4.49 -8.90
N ALA A 136 1.11 -4.75 -10.20
CA ALA A 136 0.02 -4.94 -11.17
C ALA A 136 -0.89 -6.13 -10.80
N GLU A 137 -0.30 -7.28 -10.43
CA GLU A 137 -1.06 -8.46 -10.00
C GLU A 137 -1.98 -8.15 -8.81
N ILE A 138 -1.50 -7.36 -7.84
CA ILE A 138 -2.27 -6.93 -6.67
C ILE A 138 -3.39 -6.00 -7.08
N ARG A 139 -3.07 -4.96 -7.86
CA ARG A 139 -4.05 -3.98 -8.35
C ARG A 139 -5.20 -4.66 -9.08
N ASP A 140 -4.89 -5.61 -9.95
CA ASP A 140 -5.90 -6.32 -10.74
C ASP A 140 -6.71 -7.32 -9.90
N ALA A 141 -6.07 -8.02 -8.96
CA ALA A 141 -6.77 -8.87 -8.00
C ALA A 141 -7.73 -8.07 -7.13
N TRP A 142 -7.32 -6.88 -6.69
CA TRP A 142 -8.14 -5.96 -5.90
C TRP A 142 -9.34 -5.46 -6.71
N ALA A 143 -9.10 -4.97 -7.94
CA ALA A 143 -10.16 -4.51 -8.82
C ALA A 143 -11.20 -5.61 -9.13
N ARG A 144 -10.77 -6.88 -9.22
CA ARG A 144 -11.69 -8.02 -9.34
C ARG A 144 -12.54 -8.23 -8.08
N HIS A 145 -11.96 -8.09 -6.89
CA HIS A 145 -12.70 -8.21 -5.63
C HIS A 145 -13.76 -7.11 -5.49
N LEU A 146 -13.43 -5.86 -5.83
CA LEU A 146 -14.37 -4.74 -5.77
C LEU A 146 -15.59 -4.87 -6.70
N ARG A 147 -15.51 -5.72 -7.74
CA ARG A 147 -16.58 -5.93 -8.73
C ARG A 147 -17.47 -7.13 -8.45
N ARG A 148 -17.21 -7.88 -7.36
CA ARG A 148 -17.97 -9.09 -7.02
C ARG A 148 -19.26 -8.80 -6.24
N ASP A 149 -19.57 -7.53 -6.02
CA ASP A 149 -20.82 -7.04 -5.41
C ASP A 149 -21.82 -6.53 -6.46
#